data_AF-A0ABD5WHH9-F1
#
_entry.id   AF-A0ABD5WHH9-F1
#
_cell.length_a   1.000
_cell.length_b   1.000
_cell.length_c   1.000
_cell.angle_alpha   90.00
_cell.angle_beta   90.00
_cell.angle_gamma   90.00
#
_symmetry.space_group_name_H-M   'P 1'
#
loop_
_entity.id
_entity.type
_entity.pdbx_description
1 polymer ?
#
loop_
_entity_poly.entity_id
_entity_poly.type
_entity_poly.pdbx_seq_one_letter_code
_entity_poly.pdbx_strand_id
1 'polypeptide(L)'
;MSLRHAGATLFGAGLFVWAVAYVVLGPVAGSTEAACLDPVALADYAVTGVQSWPPTLVYTDGCNRKTLQPLVLWPFLASVVGLGLAGVGQVLAERS
;
A
#
# COMPACT_ATOMS: atom_id res chain seq x y z
N MET A 1 -24.03 -1.99 -13.02
CA MET A 1 -23.19 -3.00 -12.34
C MET A 1 -23.40 -2.88 -10.84
N SER A 2 -23.61 -3.98 -10.10
CA SER A 2 -23.80 -3.88 -8.64
C SER A 2 -22.48 -3.52 -7.94
N LEU A 3 -22.56 -2.77 -6.83
CA LEU A 3 -21.42 -2.29 -6.05
C LEU A 3 -20.44 -3.43 -5.69
N ARG A 4 -21.00 -4.60 -5.41
CA ARG A 4 -20.30 -5.87 -5.18
C ARG A 4 -19.36 -6.28 -6.31
N HIS A 5 -19.81 -6.22 -7.57
CA HIS A 5 -18.99 -6.59 -8.72
C HIS A 5 -17.91 -5.55 -8.99
N ALA A 6 -18.22 -4.27 -8.84
CA ALA A 6 -17.24 -3.19 -8.97
C ALA A 6 -16.14 -3.31 -7.89
N GLY A 7 -16.52 -3.59 -6.64
CA GLY A 7 -15.56 -3.84 -5.56
C GLY A 7 -14.68 -5.06 -5.82
N ALA A 8 -15.27 -6.19 -6.22
CA ALA A 8 -14.53 -7.42 -6.48
C ALA A 8 -13.53 -7.28 -7.64
N THR A 9 -13.91 -6.58 -8.71
CA THR A 9 -13.02 -6.30 -9.83
C THR A 9 -11.89 -5.36 -9.44
N LEU A 10 -12.18 -4.29 -8.69
CA LEU A 10 -11.16 -3.37 -8.16
C LEU A 10 -10.18 -4.09 -7.21
N PHE A 11 -10.71 -4.98 -6.34
CA PHE A 11 -9.90 -5.82 -5.46
C PHE A 11 -8.95 -6.71 -6.26
N GLY A 12 -9.48 -7.50 -7.20
CA GLY A 12 -8.70 -8.43 -8.00
C GLY A 12 -7.64 -7.74 -8.85
N ALA A 13 -8.02 -6.67 -9.57
CA ALA A 13 -7.09 -5.92 -10.41
C ALA A 13 -6.01 -5.21 -9.57
N GLY A 14 -6.40 -4.56 -8.46
CA GLY A 14 -5.46 -3.90 -7.56
C GLY A 14 -4.46 -4.88 -6.95
N LEU A 15 -4.94 -6.03 -6.47
CA LEU A 15 -4.10 -7.06 -5.86
C LEU A 15 -3.14 -7.68 -6.87
N PHE A 16 -3.61 -7.93 -8.10
CA PHE A 16 -2.78 -8.48 -9.17
C PHE A 16 -1.65 -7.52 -9.55
N VAL A 17 -1.97 -6.25 -9.83
CA VAL A 17 -0.98 -5.24 -10.18
C VAL A 17 -0.01 -5.02 -9.02
N TRP A 18 -0.50 -4.98 -7.78
CA TRP A 18 0.34 -4.89 -6.59
C TRP A 18 1.35 -6.03 -6.50
N ALA A 19 0.89 -7.28 -6.63
CA ALA A 19 1.75 -8.45 -6.50
C ALA A 19 2.84 -8.46 -7.57
N VAL A 20 2.47 -8.16 -8.83
CA VAL A 20 3.44 -8.05 -9.93
C VAL A 20 4.45 -6.95 -9.66
N ALA A 21 4.00 -5.74 -9.30
CA ALA A 21 4.89 -4.62 -9.04
C ALA A 21 5.82 -4.88 -7.84
N TYR A 22 5.30 -5.49 -6.78
CA TYR A 22 6.07 -5.84 -5.59
C TYR A 22 7.20 -6.81 -5.91
N VAL A 23 6.93 -7.85 -6.71
CA VAL A 23 7.93 -8.86 -7.08
C VAL A 23 8.97 -8.30 -8.05
N VAL A 24 8.55 -7.50 -9.04
CA VAL A 24 9.43 -7.00 -10.10
C VAL A 24 10.30 -5.84 -9.61
N LEU A 25 9.73 -4.93 -8.83
CA LEU A 25 10.37 -3.67 -8.46
C LEU A 25 10.79 -3.61 -6.99
N GLY A 26 10.18 -4.42 -6.14
CA GLY A 26 10.32 -4.29 -4.69
C GLY A 26 9.44 -3.16 -4.10
N PRO A 27 9.33 -3.10 -2.76
CA PRO A 27 8.49 -2.13 -2.07
C PRO A 27 9.08 -0.73 -1.93
N VAL A 28 10.40 -0.58 -2.04
CA VAL A 28 11.14 0.63 -1.70
C VAL A 28 11.78 1.21 -2.95
N ALA A 29 11.40 2.43 -3.32
CA ALA A 29 11.96 3.16 -4.45
C ALA A 29 13.26 3.89 -4.12
N GLY A 30 13.53 4.15 -2.83
CA GLY A 30 14.75 4.81 -2.40
C GLY A 30 14.99 4.68 -0.90
N SER A 31 16.26 4.67 -0.51
CA SER A 31 16.73 4.57 0.88
C SER A 31 17.89 5.52 1.09
N THR A 32 17.99 6.12 2.28
CA THR A 32 19.31 6.52 2.78
C THR A 32 20.07 5.24 3.13
N GLU A 33 21.33 5.09 2.73
CA GLU A 33 22.13 3.88 3.00
C GLU A 33 23.15 4.15 4.11
N ALA A 34 22.66 4.53 5.30
CA ALA A 34 23.51 4.62 6.48
C ALA A 34 23.64 3.23 7.13
N ALA A 35 24.86 2.88 7.54
CA ALA A 35 25.12 1.68 8.32
C ALA A 35 24.67 1.90 9.77
N CYS A 36 23.72 1.10 10.24
CA CYS A 36 23.17 1.18 11.59
C CYS A 36 23.82 0.07 12.43
N LEU A 37 24.66 0.46 13.39
CA LEU A 37 25.42 -0.47 14.23
C LEU A 37 24.65 -0.89 15.50
N ASP A 38 23.69 -0.08 15.92
CA ASP A 38 22.88 -0.32 17.12
C ASP A 38 21.50 -0.90 16.77
N PRO A 39 20.94 -1.79 17.61
CA PRO A 39 19.58 -2.27 17.45
C PRO A 39 18.60 -1.12 17.63
N VAL A 40 17.85 -0.83 16.56
CA VAL A 40 16.92 0.30 16.51
C VAL A 40 15.64 -0.04 17.28
N ALA A 41 15.18 0.87 18.14
CA ALA A 41 13.98 0.64 18.91
C ALA A 41 12.73 0.69 18.02
N LEU A 42 11.71 -0.12 18.33
CA LEU A 42 10.44 -0.11 17.58
C LEU A 42 9.77 1.27 17.57
N ALA A 43 9.99 2.08 18.61
CA ALA A 43 9.46 3.44 18.72
C ALA A 43 10.00 4.39 17.64
N ASP A 44 11.16 4.06 17.06
CA ASP A 44 11.79 4.89 16.03
C ASP A 44 11.24 4.59 14.63
N TYR A 45 10.37 3.57 14.48
CA TYR A 45 9.69 3.28 13.22
C TYR A 45 8.47 4.18 13.07
N ALA A 46 8.53 5.12 12.13
CA ALA A 46 7.46 6.08 11.94
C ALA A 46 7.26 6.46 10.47
N VAL A 47 6.02 6.77 10.09
CA VAL A 47 5.74 7.48 8.84
C VAL A 47 6.16 8.93 9.04
N THR A 48 7.17 9.37 8.29
CA THR A 48 7.78 10.70 8.43
C THR A 48 7.19 11.73 7.47
N GLY A 49 6.45 11.28 6.45
CA GLY A 49 5.75 12.19 5.57
C GLY A 49 5.12 11.51 4.36
N VAL A 50 4.48 12.36 3.56
CA VAL A 50 3.90 12.03 2.26
C VAL A 50 4.61 12.89 1.22
N GLN A 51 5.16 12.27 0.19
CA GLN A 51 5.65 12.98 -0.99
C GLN A 51 4.45 13.26 -1.90
N SER A 52 4.37 14.46 -2.47
CA SER A 52 3.21 14.88 -3.28
C SER A 52 3.34 14.53 -4.76
N TRP A 53 4.58 14.43 -5.29
CA TRP A 53 4.82 14.13 -6.71
C TRP A 53 6.10 13.30 -6.93
N PRO A 54 5.98 12.02 -7.35
CA PRO A 54 4.76 11.22 -7.38
C PRO A 54 4.20 11.02 -5.96
N PRO A 55 2.87 10.90 -5.79
CA PRO A 55 2.29 10.79 -4.47
C PRO A 55 2.68 9.44 -3.83
N THR A 56 3.42 9.47 -2.72
CA THR A 56 3.91 8.27 -2.02
C THR A 56 4.19 8.53 -0.55
N LEU A 57 4.45 7.46 0.21
CA LEU A 57 4.73 7.51 1.63
C LEU A 57 6.24 7.38 1.89
N VAL A 58 6.70 8.13 2.89
CA VAL A 58 8.07 8.07 3.38
C VAL A 58 8.03 7.64 4.83
N TYR A 59 8.75 6.56 5.16
CA TYR A 59 8.87 6.07 6.53
C TYR A 59 10.34 6.02 6.93
N THR A 60 10.58 5.98 8.23
CA THR A 60 11.90 5.68 8.79
C THR A 60 11.85 4.30 9.43
N ASP A 61 12.90 3.52 9.26
CA ASP A 61 13.14 2.30 10.06
C ASP A 61 13.91 2.60 11.36
N GLY A 62 13.94 3.88 11.72
CA GLY A 62 14.61 4.47 12.88
C GLY A 62 16.09 4.82 12.64
N CYS A 63 16.66 4.40 11.51
CA CYS A 63 18.01 4.81 11.11
C CYS A 63 18.03 5.37 9.69
N ASN A 64 17.33 4.71 8.77
CA ASN A 64 17.25 5.09 7.37
C ASN A 64 15.86 5.56 6.98
N ARG A 65 15.83 6.59 6.15
CA ARG A 65 14.62 7.08 5.52
C ARG A 65 14.36 6.28 4.24
N LYS A 66 13.18 5.69 4.15
CA LYS A 66 12.74 4.82 3.05
C LYS A 66 11.55 5.46 2.36
N THR A 67 11.60 5.55 1.04
CA THR A 67 10.50 6.01 0.20
C THR A 67 9.83 4.81 -0.45
N LEU A 68 8.52 4.65 -0.23
CA LEU A 68 7.77 3.55 -0.82
C LEU A 68 7.57 3.76 -2.33
N GLN A 69 7.50 2.64 -3.05
CA GLN A 69 7.29 2.65 -4.49
C GLN A 69 5.82 2.96 -4.81
N PRO A 70 5.50 4.06 -5.53
CA PRO A 70 4.11 4.44 -5.80
C PRO A 70 3.33 3.35 -6.55
N LEU A 71 3.99 2.66 -7.48
CA LEU A 71 3.42 1.56 -8.27
C LEU A 71 3.11 0.31 -7.44
N VAL A 72 3.63 0.22 -6.22
CA VAL A 72 3.27 -0.83 -5.27
C VAL A 72 2.20 -0.31 -4.31
N LEU A 73 2.38 0.91 -3.78
CA LEU A 73 1.47 1.48 -2.81
C LEU A 73 0.03 1.67 -3.35
N TRP A 74 -0.13 2.27 -4.54
CA TRP A 74 -1.45 2.60 -5.05
C TRP A 74 -2.30 1.39 -5.43
N PRO A 75 -1.77 0.37 -6.13
CA PRO A 75 -2.54 -0.83 -6.41
C PRO A 75 -2.91 -1.60 -5.13
N PHE A 76 -2.05 -1.59 -4.11
CA PHE A 76 -2.39 -2.15 -2.81
C PHE A 76 -3.59 -1.43 -2.19
N LEU A 77 -3.56 -0.09 -2.14
CA LEU A 77 -4.68 0.70 -1.61
C LEU A 77 -5.96 0.48 -2.42
N ALA A 78 -5.86 0.44 -3.75
CA ALA A 78 -6.99 0.11 -4.62
C ALA A 78 -7.58 -1.26 -4.29
N SER A 79 -6.73 -2.25 -3.98
CA SER A 79 -7.22 -3.58 -3.58
C SER A 79 -7.99 -3.53 -2.26
N VAL A 80 -7.46 -2.85 -1.24
CA VAL A 80 -8.11 -2.69 0.07
C VAL A 80 -9.46 -1.97 -0.06
N VAL A 81 -9.51 -0.90 -0.85
CA VAL A 81 -10.76 -0.18 -1.13
C VAL A 81 -11.75 -1.07 -1.88
N GLY A 82 -11.28 -1.83 -2.88
CA GLY A 82 -12.10 -2.79 -3.63
C GLY A 82 -12.71 -3.85 -2.72
N LEU A 83 -11.92 -4.39 -1.78
CA LEU A 83 -12.40 -5.36 -0.79
C LEU A 83 -13.51 -4.75 0.08
N GLY A 84 -13.32 -3.53 0.57
CA GLY A 84 -14.33 -2.80 1.34
C GLY A 84 -15.63 -2.59 0.55
N LEU A 85 -15.52 -2.13 -0.70
CA LEU A 85 -16.67 -1.92 -1.58
C LEU A 85 -17.40 -3.24 -1.90
N ALA A 86 -16.65 -4.33 -2.10
CA ALA A 86 -17.21 -5.64 -2.33
C ALA A 86 -18.00 -6.10 -1.09
N GLY A 87 -17.42 -5.97 0.10
CA GLY A 87 -18.05 -6.31 1.37
C GLY A 87 -19.33 -5.49 1.63
N VAL A 88 -19.26 -4.16 1.48
CA VAL A 88 -20.45 -3.29 1.59
C VAL A 88 -21.52 -3.70 0.58
N GLY A 89 -21.13 -4.01 -0.65
CA GLY A 89 -22.03 -4.50 -1.69
C GLY A 89 -22.70 -5.84 -1.35
N GLN A 90 -22.01 -6.75 -0.64
CA GLN A 90 -22.60 -8.00 -0.16
C GLN A 90 -23.64 -7.72 0.95
N VAL A 91 -23.27 -6.93 1.95
CA VAL A 91 -24.17 -6.60 3.07
C VAL A 91 -25.44 -5.91 2.59
N LEU A 92 -25.34 -5.03 1.60
CA LEU A 92 -26.51 -4.38 1.00
C LEU A 92 -27.40 -5.35 0.22
N ALA A 93 -26.82 -6.35 -0.44
CA ALA A 93 -27.56 -7.37 -1.19
C ALA A 93 -28.26 -8.38 -0.27
N GLU A 94 -27.71 -8.65 0.92
CA GLU A 94 -28.35 -9.51 1.93
C GLU A 94 -29.51 -8.81 2.65
N ARG A 95 -29.52 -7.47 2.66
CA ARG A 95 -30.58 -6.65 3.28
C ARG A 95 -31.78 -6.38 2.35
N SER A 96 -31.66 -6.64 1.05
CA SER A 96 -32.69 -6.41 0.03
C SER A 96 -33.50 -7.67 -0.23
#